data_AF-X1IE19-F1
#
_entry.id   AF-X1IE19-F1
#
_cell.length_a   1.000
_cell.length_b   1.000
_cell.length_c   1.000
_cell.angle_alpha   90.00
_cell.angle_beta   90.00
_cell.angle_gamma   90.00
#
_symmetry.space_group_name_H-M   'P 1'
#
loop_
_entity.id
_entity.type
_entity.pdbx_description
1 polymer ?
#
loop_
_entity_poly.entity_id
_entity_poly.type
_entity_poly.pdbx_seq_one_letter_code
_entity_poly.pdbx_strand_id
1 'polypeptide(L)'
;SNAVLHTDFSLADVKVEGITAVPSHLLNEGKEEGRALKLLGKITKEADSFHLEVGLTLIDKDHPLFGVDGTNKGITFLTDTMDSITVIGGKSDPRGTGASLLKDIINIYY
;
A
#
# COMPACT_ATOMS: atom_id res chain seq x y z
N SER A 1 -0.38 18.74 5.86
CA SER A 1 0.69 17.95 5.26
C SER A 1 0.45 16.45 5.38
N ASN A 2 0.82 15.71 4.34
CA ASN A 2 0.83 14.24 4.30
C ASN A 2 1.93 13.72 5.26
N ALA A 3 1.63 12.65 5.99
CA ALA A 3 2.40 12.25 7.18
C ALA A 3 3.85 11.81 6.92
N VAL A 4 4.15 11.20 5.76
CA VAL A 4 5.47 10.59 5.51
C VAL A 4 6.45 11.56 4.86
N LEU A 5 6.01 12.30 3.84
CA LEU A 5 6.89 13.16 3.02
C LEU A 5 6.72 14.65 3.31
N HIS A 6 5.84 15.03 4.24
CA HIS A 6 5.53 16.42 4.59
C HIS A 6 5.11 17.29 3.40
N THR A 7 4.46 16.68 2.41
CA THR A 7 3.86 17.32 1.22
C THR A 7 2.42 17.75 1.48
N ASP A 8 1.74 18.36 0.50
CA ASP A 8 0.30 18.66 0.55
C ASP A 8 -0.46 18.06 -0.65
N PHE A 9 -0.10 16.85 -1.06
CA PHE A 9 -0.81 16.10 -2.09
C PHE A 9 -2.27 15.86 -1.71
N SER A 10 -3.12 15.97 -2.71
CA SER A 10 -4.55 15.72 -2.70
C SER A 10 -4.90 14.50 -3.54
N LEU A 11 -6.17 14.09 -3.54
CA LEU A 11 -6.64 13.00 -4.41
C LEU A 11 -6.53 13.34 -5.91
N ALA A 12 -6.54 14.62 -6.28
CA ALA A 12 -6.38 15.03 -7.67
C ALA A 12 -4.96 14.76 -8.21
N ASP A 13 -3.99 14.60 -7.32
CA ASP A 13 -2.59 14.29 -7.66
C ASP A 13 -2.34 12.79 -7.85
N VAL A 14 -3.34 11.93 -7.59
CA VAL A 14 -3.21 10.47 -7.64
C VAL A 14 -3.88 9.91 -8.88
N LYS A 15 -3.12 9.17 -9.70
CA LYS A 15 -3.71 8.36 -10.78
C LYS A 15 -4.38 7.13 -10.18
N VAL A 16 -5.71 7.01 -10.30
CA VAL A 16 -6.47 5.91 -9.68
C VAL A 16 -7.12 5.01 -10.74
N GLU A 17 -6.81 3.71 -10.67
CA GLU A 17 -7.47 2.65 -11.40
C GLU A 17 -7.98 1.57 -10.43
N GLY A 18 -9.28 1.29 -10.48
CA GLY A 18 -9.95 0.33 -9.60
C GLY A 18 -9.86 -1.11 -10.09
N ILE A 19 -10.52 -2.02 -9.38
CA ILE A 19 -10.53 -3.46 -9.69
C ILE A 19 -11.90 -3.97 -10.21
N THR A 20 -12.78 -3.07 -10.64
CA THR A 20 -14.10 -3.43 -11.18
C THR A 20 -14.00 -4.25 -12.47
N ALA A 21 -12.96 -4.01 -13.27
CA ALA A 21 -12.64 -4.77 -14.46
C ALA A 21 -11.16 -5.18 -14.43
N VAL A 22 -10.87 -6.36 -13.87
CA VAL A 22 -9.51 -6.91 -13.88
C VAL A 22 -9.24 -7.55 -15.25
N PRO A 23 -8.23 -7.09 -16.01
CA PRO A 23 -7.89 -7.67 -17.30
C PRO A 23 -7.46 -9.15 -17.17
N SER A 24 -8.01 -10.01 -18.02
CA SER A 24 -7.70 -11.45 -18.00
C SER A 24 -6.23 -11.75 -18.28
N HIS A 25 -5.55 -10.93 -19.09
CA HIS A 25 -4.12 -11.11 -19.37
C HIS A 25 -3.26 -10.99 -18.11
N LEU A 26 -3.54 -10.03 -17.21
CA LEU A 26 -2.80 -9.89 -15.94
C LEU A 26 -3.01 -11.09 -15.02
N LEU A 27 -4.22 -11.67 -15.01
CA LEU A 27 -4.50 -12.88 -14.23
C LEU A 27 -3.72 -14.09 -14.76
N ASN A 28 -3.58 -14.20 -16.08
CA ASN A 28 -2.84 -15.29 -16.71
C ASN A 28 -1.34 -15.11 -16.51
N GLU A 29 -0.81 -13.92 -16.78
CA GLU A 29 0.59 -13.55 -16.56
C GLU A 29 1.01 -13.83 -15.11
N GLY A 30 0.22 -13.36 -14.13
CA GLY A 30 0.50 -13.64 -12.72
C GLY A 30 0.56 -15.14 -12.39
N LYS A 31 -0.34 -15.94 -12.96
CA LYS A 31 -0.33 -17.40 -12.73
C LYS A 31 0.84 -18.10 -13.40
N GLU A 32 1.14 -17.73 -14.63
CA GLU A 32 2.22 -18.35 -15.43
C GLU A 32 3.60 -18.00 -14.87
N GLU A 33 3.80 -16.76 -14.42
CA GLU A 33 5.06 -16.27 -13.88
C GLU A 33 5.21 -16.51 -12.36
N GLY A 34 4.15 -17.01 -11.69
CA GLY A 34 4.15 -17.20 -10.24
C GLY A 34 4.19 -15.88 -9.46
N ARG A 35 3.59 -14.82 -10.02
CA ARG A 35 3.50 -13.46 -9.46
C ARG A 35 2.11 -13.24 -8.87
N ALA A 36 2.02 -12.39 -7.85
CA ALA A 36 0.73 -12.06 -7.25
C ALA A 36 0.19 -10.76 -7.86
N LEU A 37 -1.07 -10.78 -8.32
CA LEU A 37 -1.77 -9.57 -8.72
C LEU A 37 -2.38 -8.88 -7.50
N LYS A 38 -1.98 -7.64 -7.22
CA LYS A 38 -2.46 -6.84 -6.07
C LYS A 38 -2.94 -5.47 -6.52
N LEU A 39 -3.89 -4.89 -5.79
CA LEU A 39 -4.22 -3.46 -5.89
C LEU A 39 -3.30 -2.69 -4.94
N LEU A 40 -2.36 -1.91 -5.48
CA LEU A 40 -1.38 -1.18 -4.68
C LEU A 40 -1.56 0.32 -4.83
N GLY A 41 -1.52 1.04 -3.71
CA GLY A 41 -1.19 2.46 -3.68
C GLY A 41 0.32 2.62 -3.61
N LYS A 42 0.91 3.39 -4.52
CA LYS A 42 2.35 3.61 -4.64
C LYS A 42 2.65 5.10 -4.74
N ILE A 43 3.77 5.49 -4.14
CA ILE A 43 4.41 6.78 -4.35
C ILE A 43 5.87 6.52 -4.68
N THR A 44 6.31 7.01 -5.82
CA THR A 44 7.69 6.86 -6.30
C THR A 44 8.31 8.23 -6.44
N LYS A 45 9.55 8.40 -5.96
CA LYS A 45 10.32 9.64 -6.18
C LYS A 45 11.16 9.47 -7.45
N GLU A 46 10.95 10.34 -8.43
CA GLU A 46 11.73 10.39 -9.67
C GLU A 46 12.47 11.74 -9.74
N ALA A 47 13.78 11.73 -9.51
CA ALA A 47 14.59 12.94 -9.37
C ALA A 47 13.98 13.94 -8.37
N ASP A 48 13.35 15.01 -8.89
CA ASP A 48 12.74 16.10 -8.12
C ASP A 48 11.20 16.06 -8.09
N SER A 49 10.57 15.01 -8.61
CA SER A 49 9.11 14.84 -8.62
C SER A 49 8.66 13.57 -7.91
N PHE A 50 7.35 13.52 -7.61
CA PHE A 50 6.69 12.33 -7.09
C PHE A 50 5.62 11.87 -8.06
N HIS A 51 5.54 10.56 -8.29
CA HIS A 51 4.46 9.91 -9.01
C HIS A 51 3.59 9.13 -8.02
N LEU A 52 2.30 9.44 -7.98
CA LEU A 52 1.33 8.81 -7.08
C LEU A 52 0.31 8.03 -7.89
N GLU A 53 0.12 6.77 -7.54
CA GLU A 53 -0.85 5.92 -8.23
C GLU A 53 -1.51 4.90 -7.31
N VAL A 54 -2.73 4.50 -7.67
CA VAL A 54 -3.42 3.33 -7.17
C VAL A 54 -3.81 2.49 -8.38
N GLY A 55 -3.39 1.23 -8.43
CA GLY A 55 -3.70 0.37 -9.58
C GLY A 55 -3.31 -1.09 -9.40
N LEU A 56 -3.79 -1.93 -10.31
CA LEU A 56 -3.41 -3.34 -10.41
C LEU A 56 -1.90 -3.44 -10.71
N THR A 57 -1.19 -4.24 -9.91
CA THR A 57 0.25 -4.44 -10.02
C THR A 57 0.57 -5.91 -9.81
N LEU A 58 1.35 -6.49 -10.72
CA LEU A 58 1.96 -7.81 -10.53
C LEU A 58 3.22 -7.65 -9.68
N ILE A 59 3.31 -8.40 -8.58
CA ILE A 59 4.48 -8.43 -7.71
C ILE A 59 5.08 -9.83 -7.63
N ASP A 60 6.40 -9.87 -7.57
CA ASP A 60 7.18 -11.11 -7.52
C ASP A 60 7.09 -11.78 -6.15
N LYS A 61 7.39 -13.08 -6.12
CA LYS A 61 7.31 -13.93 -4.92
C LYS A 61 8.19 -13.47 -3.75
N ASP A 62 9.26 -12.74 -4.04
CA ASP A 62 10.20 -12.14 -3.09
C ASP A 62 9.75 -10.75 -2.61
N HIS A 63 8.75 -10.13 -3.26
CA HIS A 63 8.20 -8.87 -2.83
C HIS A 63 7.51 -9.03 -1.46
N PRO A 64 7.77 -8.15 -0.45
CA PRO A 64 7.24 -8.33 0.90
C PRO A 64 5.70 -8.38 1.01
N LEU A 65 5.00 -7.77 0.05
CA LEU A 65 3.54 -7.77 -0.02
C LEU A 65 2.93 -9.00 -0.73
N PHE A 66 3.74 -9.92 -1.27
CA PHE A 66 3.26 -11.05 -2.06
C PHE A 66 2.23 -11.89 -1.29
N GLY A 67 2.56 -12.28 -0.05
CA GLY A 67 1.70 -13.10 0.81
C GLY A 67 0.65 -12.33 1.62
N VAL A 68 0.43 -11.04 1.34
CA VAL A 68 -0.59 -10.25 2.05
C VAL A 68 -1.95 -10.50 1.39
N ASP A 69 -2.73 -11.40 1.98
CA ASP A 69 -3.99 -11.90 1.41
C ASP A 69 -5.23 -11.64 2.28
N GLY A 70 -6.39 -11.80 1.65
CA GLY A 70 -7.69 -11.67 2.30
C GLY A 70 -7.96 -10.24 2.74
N THR A 71 -8.21 -10.05 4.04
CA THR A 71 -8.52 -8.74 4.62
C THR A 71 -7.34 -8.08 5.33
N ASN A 72 -6.17 -8.73 5.31
CA ASN A 72 -4.93 -8.14 5.80
C ASN A 72 -4.49 -7.00 4.88
N LYS A 73 -3.71 -6.08 5.45
CA LYS A 73 -3.11 -4.95 4.75
C LYS A 73 -1.62 -4.97 5.03
N GLY A 74 -0.85 -4.44 4.09
CA GLY A 74 0.57 -4.28 4.24
C GLY A 74 1.02 -2.96 3.63
N ILE A 75 2.00 -2.33 4.26
CA ILE A 75 2.72 -1.19 3.71
C ILE A 75 4.20 -1.53 3.72
N THR A 76 4.88 -1.27 2.61
CA THR A 76 6.33 -1.40 2.51
C THR A 76 6.92 -0.03 2.27
N PHE A 77 7.85 0.37 3.12
CA PHE A 77 8.66 1.56 2.97
C PHE A 77 10.00 1.15 2.38
N LEU A 78 10.39 1.76 1.27
CA LEU A 78 11.74 1.67 0.74
C LEU A 78 12.55 2.84 1.29
N THR A 79 13.67 2.53 1.91
CA THR A 79 14.54 3.45 2.62
C THR A 79 15.95 3.39 2.05
N ASP A 80 16.69 4.48 2.20
CA ASP A 80 18.08 4.59 1.77
C ASP A 80 19.06 3.83 2.69
N THR A 81 18.66 3.57 3.94
CA THR A 81 19.54 3.09 5.01
C THR A 81 19.17 1.70 5.54
N MET A 82 17.89 1.34 5.52
CA MET A 82 17.39 0.07 6.04
C MET A 82 16.78 -0.82 4.96
N ASP A 83 17.02 -0.49 3.68
CA ASP A 83 16.38 -1.13 2.54
C ASP A 83 14.86 -1.12 2.69
N SER A 84 14.19 -2.27 2.81
CA SER A 84 12.74 -2.35 2.95
C SER A 84 12.27 -2.59 4.40
N ILE A 85 11.29 -1.79 4.84
CA ILE A 85 10.56 -2.02 6.09
C ILE A 85 9.09 -2.29 5.76
N THR A 86 8.60 -3.49 6.09
CA THR A 86 7.22 -3.88 5.83
C THR A 86 6.44 -4.08 7.11
N VAL A 87 5.28 -3.43 7.21
CA VAL A 87 4.32 -3.60 8.31
C VAL A 87 3.09 -4.30 7.76
N ILE A 88 2.73 -5.45 8.33
CA ILE A 88 1.59 -6.27 7.91
C ILE A 88 0.65 -6.47 9.08
N GLY A 89 -0.66 -6.34 8.85
CA GLY A 89 -1.68 -6.61 9.85
C GLY A 89 -3.03 -6.04 9.44
N GLY A 90 -3.84 -5.66 10.42
CA GLY A 90 -5.05 -4.87 10.15
C GLY A 90 -6.13 -5.63 9.38
N LYS A 91 -6.34 -6.92 9.72
CA LYS A 91 -7.60 -7.62 9.43
C LYS A 91 -8.74 -6.65 9.75
N SER A 92 -9.62 -6.41 8.78
CA SER A 92 -10.72 -5.45 8.95
C SER A 92 -11.63 -5.90 10.12
N ASP A 93 -11.42 -5.30 11.30
CA ASP A 93 -12.15 -5.56 12.55
C ASP A 93 -12.44 -4.21 13.24
N PRO A 94 -13.72 -3.88 13.51
CA PRO A 94 -14.10 -2.66 14.22
C PRO A 94 -13.37 -2.46 15.55
N ARG A 95 -12.99 -3.53 16.25
CA ARG A 95 -12.22 -3.44 17.51
C ARG A 95 -10.83 -2.85 17.30
N GLY A 96 -10.16 -3.19 16.20
CA GLY A 96 -8.87 -2.61 15.85
C GLY A 96 -8.96 -1.10 15.63
N THR A 97 -10.00 -0.66 14.91
CA THR A 97 -10.29 0.77 14.69
C THR A 97 -10.63 1.49 16.00
N GLY A 98 -11.39 0.86 16.90
CA GLY A 98 -11.67 1.43 18.22
C GLY A 98 -10.42 1.58 19.07
N ALA A 99 -9.54 0.57 19.06
CA ALA A 99 -8.27 0.60 19.77
C ALA A 99 -7.32 1.70 19.24
N SER A 100 -7.27 1.93 17.92
CA SER A 100 -6.45 3.01 17.35
C SER A 100 -6.96 4.40 17.78
N LEU A 101 -8.29 4.60 17.80
CA LEU A 101 -8.88 5.84 18.27
C LEU A 101 -8.56 6.08 19.76
N LEU A 102 -8.71 5.05 20.61
CA LEU A 102 -8.38 5.16 22.03
C LEU A 102 -6.90 5.51 22.24
N LYS A 103 -6.01 4.87 21.48
CA LYS A 103 -4.57 5.18 21.48
C LYS A 103 -4.32 6.65 21.11
N ASP A 104 -5.02 7.18 20.09
CA ASP A 104 -4.90 8.58 19.71
C ASP A 104 -5.42 9.53 20.80
N ILE A 105 -6.53 9.20 21.46
CA ILE A 105 -7.04 9.99 22.61
C ILE A 105 -6.00 10.03 23.73
N ILE A 106 -5.42 8.89 24.10
CA ILE A 106 -4.41 8.82 25.15
C ILE A 106 -3.21 9.72 24.79
N ASN A 107 -2.69 9.61 23.56
CA ASN A 107 -1.53 10.38 23.10
C ASN A 107 -1.76 11.91 23.02
N ILE A 108 -3.01 12.38 23.03
CA ILE A 108 -3.32 13.82 23.05
C ILE A 108 -3.22 14.38 24.48
N TYR A 109 -3.46 13.55 25.49
CA TYR A 109 -3.47 13.96 26.90
C TYR A 109 -2.19 13.59 27.67
N TYR A 110 -1.48 12.56 27.22
CA TYR A 110 -0.29 12.00 27.86
C TYR A 110 0.84 11.81 26.85
#